data_AF-A0A1H5YGF5-F1
#
_entry.id   AF-A0A1H5YGF5-F1
#
_cell.length_a   1.000
_cell.length_b   1.000
_cell.length_c   1.000
_cell.angle_alpha   90.00
_cell.angle_beta   90.00
_cell.angle_gamma   90.00
#
_symmetry.space_group_name_H-M   'P 1'
#
loop_
_entity.id
_entity.type
_entity.pdbx_description
1 polymer ?
#
loop_
_entity_poly.entity_id
_entity_poly.type
_entity_poly.pdbx_seq_one_letter_code
_entity_poly.pdbx_strand_id
1 'polypeptide(L)'
;MYVFLSCQRKYTEIENNEALYAIDTVKIDSKGHLLDLNRFILISDLDDEEKSLFLYNAFDHSIDEINLDRLDFANKYFFEKEGPNGTGESFYSLNHLKGGFFFIKSYNKSAIFDKNGVLVKRVDWVNSIDSIGSIYGQQPENEILISSSDLKVFGLDFDDKNRKIHFDILSIVDNSIKRLDLDSEKSYGCFVLEGEDSQGHFFVKPHVYLSSENNLAIISHDFSNELILYDSVGEFVKKINYESRFTPSSAKSINGKTITSREHAGKEFQYFLEQVRFYPPVWDNVKKRYLRLSKITVFSDDRINGSFLPEVLKTSVFLSVFDSDFTLIYELAIPGLNYNFGKYFSKDGKFWIYQNFSDDLGFVIIEIKDLN
;
A
#
# COMPACT_ATOMS: atom_id res chain seq x y z
N MET A 1 -54.42 41.53 2.41
CA MET A 1 -53.82 40.39 1.69
C MET A 1 -52.39 40.27 2.18
N TYR A 2 -52.18 39.38 3.16
CA TYR A 2 -50.89 39.19 3.81
C TYR A 2 -50.08 38.17 2.99
N VAL A 3 -48.90 38.57 2.51
CA VAL A 3 -47.91 37.65 1.94
C VAL A 3 -46.75 37.62 2.92
N PHE A 4 -46.68 36.55 3.71
CA PHE A 4 -45.51 36.20 4.50
C PHE A 4 -44.49 35.53 3.57
N LEU A 5 -43.36 36.20 3.34
CA LEU A 5 -42.16 35.61 2.75
C LEU A 5 -41.43 34.83 3.85
N SER A 6 -41.55 33.51 3.82
CA SER A 6 -40.78 32.59 4.65
C SER A 6 -39.42 32.35 3.99
N CYS A 7 -38.35 32.84 4.62
CA CYS A 7 -36.98 32.44 4.30
C CYS A 7 -36.76 31.01 4.76
N GLN A 8 -36.79 30.05 3.84
CA GLN A 8 -36.20 28.74 4.04
C GLN A 8 -34.68 28.89 4.20
N ARG A 9 -34.19 28.81 5.45
CA ARG A 9 -32.80 28.46 5.71
C ARG A 9 -32.61 27.02 5.23
N LYS A 10 -31.79 26.84 4.18
CA LYS A 10 -31.16 25.55 3.89
C LYS A 10 -30.31 25.20 5.11
N TYR A 11 -30.71 24.16 5.83
CA TYR A 11 -29.83 23.46 6.75
C TYR A 11 -28.67 22.90 5.91
N THR A 12 -27.50 23.50 6.07
CA THR A 12 -26.25 22.84 5.72
C THR A 12 -25.83 22.13 7.00
N GLU A 13 -26.08 20.82 7.06
CA GLU A 13 -25.40 19.93 8.02
C GLU A 13 -23.91 19.99 7.71
N ILE A 14 -23.23 20.92 8.35
CA ILE A 14 -21.83 20.72 8.71
C ILE A 14 -21.95 19.98 10.05
N GLU A 15 -22.12 18.66 9.98
CA GLU A 15 -22.09 17.82 11.17
C GLU A 15 -20.73 17.96 11.86
N ASN A 16 -20.81 17.98 13.18
CA ASN A 16 -19.73 18.26 14.09
C ASN A 16 -18.73 17.09 14.10
N ASN A 17 -17.77 17.06 13.16
CA ASN A 17 -16.79 15.98 13.00
C ASN A 17 -15.99 15.65 14.29
N GLU A 18 -15.84 16.60 15.22
CA GLU A 18 -15.20 16.38 16.54
C GLU A 18 -15.90 15.30 17.38
N ALA A 19 -17.18 15.02 17.11
CA ALA A 19 -17.93 13.95 17.78
C ALA A 19 -17.55 12.54 17.28
N LEU A 20 -16.98 12.41 16.08
CA LEU A 20 -16.76 11.12 15.41
C LEU A 20 -15.32 10.60 15.53
N TYR A 21 -14.34 11.51 15.61
CA TYR A 21 -12.94 11.15 15.76
C TYR A 21 -12.14 12.23 16.49
N ALA A 22 -10.97 11.87 16.99
CA ALA A 22 -9.95 12.78 17.49
C ALA A 22 -8.67 12.62 16.66
N ILE A 23 -7.97 13.72 16.41
CA ILE A 23 -6.68 13.74 15.70
C ILE A 23 -5.60 14.22 16.65
N ASP A 24 -4.49 13.51 16.67
CA ASP A 24 -3.26 13.90 17.35
C ASP A 24 -2.07 13.72 16.40
N THR A 25 -0.89 14.20 16.79
CA THR A 25 0.35 13.98 16.07
C THR A 25 1.45 13.60 17.02
N VAL A 26 2.27 12.63 16.63
CA VAL A 26 3.46 12.23 17.38
C VAL A 26 4.69 12.37 16.50
N LYS A 27 5.81 12.71 17.13
CA LYS A 27 7.14 12.67 16.52
C LYS A 27 7.96 11.57 17.18
N ILE A 28 8.81 10.93 16.40
CA ILE A 28 9.78 9.95 16.87
C ILE A 28 11.09 10.67 17.19
N ASP A 29 11.61 10.45 18.39
CA ASP A 29 12.96 10.86 18.74
C ASP A 29 13.98 9.93 18.08
N SER A 30 14.63 10.40 17.03
CA SER A 30 15.67 9.64 16.34
C SER A 30 16.95 9.50 17.16
N LYS A 31 17.10 10.21 18.28
CA LYS A 31 18.31 10.25 19.11
C LYS A 31 19.56 10.62 18.32
N GLY A 32 19.39 11.48 17.30
CA GLY A 32 20.46 11.89 16.39
C GLY A 32 20.83 10.87 15.32
N HIS A 33 20.11 9.74 15.23
CA HIS A 33 20.24 8.78 14.14
C HIS A 33 19.57 9.30 12.87
N LEU A 34 20.20 9.10 11.72
CA LEU A 34 19.68 9.56 10.43
C LEU A 34 18.79 8.49 9.82
N LEU A 35 17.47 8.71 9.87
CA LEU A 35 16.47 7.82 9.27
C LEU A 35 16.31 8.12 7.76
N ASP A 36 16.17 7.07 6.94
CA ASP A 36 15.88 7.22 5.51
C ASP A 36 14.36 7.23 5.25
N LEU A 37 13.76 8.42 5.40
CA LEU A 37 12.31 8.64 5.33
C LEU A 37 11.78 8.88 3.91
N ASN A 38 12.58 8.59 2.88
CA ASN A 38 12.18 8.73 1.49
C ASN A 38 11.14 7.64 1.12
N ARG A 39 11.38 6.89 0.04
CA ARG A 39 10.44 5.86 -0.42
C ARG A 39 10.33 4.64 0.50
N PHE A 40 11.27 4.45 1.42
CA PHE A 40 11.38 3.19 2.18
C PHE A 40 10.40 3.06 3.33
N ILE A 41 9.78 4.16 3.77
CA ILE A 41 8.66 4.09 4.72
C ILE A 41 7.51 3.25 4.18
N LEU A 42 7.29 3.23 2.85
CA LEU A 42 6.20 2.48 2.23
C LEU A 42 6.38 0.97 2.32
N ILE A 43 7.63 0.50 2.42
CA ILE A 43 7.97 -0.92 2.53
C ILE A 43 8.27 -1.32 3.98
N SER A 44 8.15 -0.39 4.94
CA SER A 44 8.33 -0.70 6.36
C SER A 44 7.26 -1.66 6.87
N ASP A 45 7.57 -2.39 7.94
CA ASP A 45 6.66 -3.35 8.54
C ASP A 45 6.69 -3.31 10.07
N LEU A 46 5.62 -3.79 10.70
CA LEU A 46 5.49 -3.86 12.16
C LEU A 46 5.89 -5.25 12.68
N ASP A 47 6.27 -5.33 13.95
CA ASP A 47 6.23 -6.62 14.64
C ASP A 47 4.79 -7.10 14.90
N ASP A 48 4.65 -8.38 15.28
CA ASP A 48 3.35 -8.99 15.58
C ASP A 48 2.59 -8.29 16.73
N GLU A 49 3.31 -7.54 17.57
CA GLU A 49 2.75 -6.80 18.71
C GLU A 49 2.43 -5.34 18.40
N GLU A 50 2.70 -4.86 17.16
CA GLU A 50 2.51 -3.48 16.72
C GLU A 50 3.30 -2.44 17.57
N LYS A 51 4.39 -2.87 18.23
CA LYS A 51 5.22 -2.05 19.13
C LYS A 51 6.48 -1.51 18.46
N SER A 52 6.96 -2.18 17.42
CA SER A 52 8.15 -1.78 16.69
C SER A 52 7.85 -1.64 15.21
N LEU A 53 8.34 -0.56 14.60
CA LEU A 53 8.36 -0.36 13.15
C LEU A 53 9.78 -0.61 12.64
N PHE A 54 9.89 -1.44 11.61
CA PHE A 54 11.15 -1.76 10.94
C PHE A 54 11.24 -1.01 9.61
N LEU A 55 12.24 -0.16 9.48
CA LEU A 55 12.44 0.72 8.34
C LEU A 55 13.79 0.42 7.68
N TYR A 56 13.81 0.19 6.37
CA TYR A 56 15.06 0.07 5.65
C TYR A 56 15.79 1.42 5.53
N ASN A 57 17.07 1.41 5.87
CA ASN A 57 17.97 2.57 5.77
C ASN A 57 19.03 2.30 4.70
N ALA A 58 18.96 3.04 3.58
CA ALA A 58 19.89 2.83 2.48
C ALA A 58 21.26 3.48 2.71
N PHE A 59 21.41 4.38 3.69
CA PHE A 59 22.70 5.06 3.94
C PHE A 59 23.77 4.09 4.42
N ASP A 60 23.41 3.13 5.26
CA ASP A 60 24.34 2.13 5.80
C ASP A 60 23.87 0.68 5.57
N HIS A 61 22.85 0.50 4.73
CA HIS A 61 22.30 -0.79 4.35
C HIS A 61 21.89 -1.62 5.59
N SER A 62 21.01 -1.03 6.37
CA SER A 62 20.49 -1.60 7.61
C SER A 62 18.97 -1.53 7.70
N ILE A 63 18.41 -2.22 8.69
CA ILE A 63 17.02 -2.03 9.11
C ILE A 63 17.05 -1.31 10.47
N ASP A 64 16.46 -0.13 10.51
CA ASP A 64 16.22 0.62 11.74
C ASP A 64 14.96 0.11 12.43
N GLU A 65 15.05 -0.09 13.75
CA GLU A 65 13.91 -0.40 14.61
C GLU A 65 13.50 0.84 15.39
N ILE A 66 12.25 1.25 15.19
CA ILE A 66 11.62 2.37 15.89
C ILE A 66 10.63 1.80 16.90
N ASN A 67 10.80 2.14 18.17
CA ASN A 67 9.85 1.76 19.20
C ASN A 67 8.68 2.75 19.24
N LEU A 68 7.48 2.24 18.98
CA LEU A 68 6.26 3.03 18.88
C LEU A 68 5.60 3.34 20.24
N ASP A 69 6.02 2.66 21.32
CA ASP A 69 5.52 2.95 22.68
C ASP A 69 6.32 4.07 23.35
N ARG A 70 7.65 4.03 23.22
CA ARG A 70 8.57 5.07 23.71
C ARG A 70 8.74 6.23 22.72
N LEU A 71 8.29 6.06 21.48
CA LEU A 71 8.42 7.00 20.38
C LEU A 71 9.88 7.36 20.10
N ASP A 72 10.75 6.35 20.05
CA ASP A 72 12.18 6.55 19.88
C ASP A 72 12.85 5.53 18.95
N PHE A 73 13.97 5.92 18.36
CA PHE A 73 14.91 4.96 17.76
C PHE A 73 15.39 3.98 18.85
N ALA A 74 15.30 2.68 18.53
CA ALA A 74 15.58 1.60 19.46
C ALA A 74 16.85 0.84 19.09
N ASN A 75 16.99 0.41 17.84
CA ASN A 75 18.11 -0.42 17.41
C ASN A 75 18.30 -0.36 15.89
N LYS A 76 19.39 -0.96 15.40
CA LYS A 76 19.60 -1.17 13.96
C LYS A 76 20.27 -2.51 13.66
N TYR A 77 19.94 -3.09 12.52
CA TYR A 77 20.38 -4.41 12.08
C TYR A 77 21.07 -4.32 10.73
N PHE A 78 22.36 -4.67 10.67
CA PHE A 78 23.16 -4.56 9.46
C PHE A 78 23.02 -5.78 8.56
N PHE A 79 23.09 -5.55 7.25
CA PHE A 79 23.09 -6.61 6.24
C PHE A 79 24.27 -6.43 5.28
N GLU A 80 24.68 -7.52 4.64
CA GLU A 80 25.65 -7.46 3.55
C GLU A 80 24.90 -7.30 2.22
N LYS A 81 25.43 -6.48 1.30
CA LYS A 81 24.89 -6.36 -0.06
C LYS A 81 25.24 -7.56 -0.94
N GLU A 82 26.45 -8.08 -0.74
CA GLU A 82 27.14 -9.06 -1.56
C GLU A 82 27.46 -10.32 -0.74
N GLY A 83 27.96 -11.38 -1.40
CA GLY A 83 28.39 -12.60 -0.72
C GLY A 83 27.27 -13.58 -0.36
N PRO A 84 27.58 -14.62 0.43
CA PRO A 84 26.65 -15.71 0.72
C PRO A 84 25.40 -15.25 1.51
N ASN A 85 25.55 -14.21 2.33
CA ASN A 85 24.47 -13.55 3.08
C ASN A 85 23.95 -12.27 2.40
N GLY A 86 24.37 -12.00 1.16
CA GLY A 86 24.02 -10.78 0.44
C GLY A 86 22.52 -10.63 0.17
N THR A 87 21.94 -9.52 0.59
CA THR A 87 20.54 -9.13 0.34
C THR A 87 20.36 -8.46 -1.02
N GLY A 88 21.42 -7.88 -1.60
CA GLY A 88 21.38 -7.04 -2.81
C GLY A 88 21.57 -5.55 -2.51
N GLU A 89 21.45 -4.69 -3.54
CA GLU A 89 21.77 -3.26 -3.41
C GLU A 89 20.71 -2.42 -2.68
N SER A 90 19.43 -2.76 -2.84
CA SER A 90 18.31 -1.98 -2.31
C SER A 90 17.09 -2.87 -2.09
N PHE A 91 16.37 -2.60 -1.00
CA PHE A 91 15.16 -3.34 -0.66
C PHE A 91 13.96 -2.75 -1.39
N TYR A 92 13.12 -3.63 -1.92
CA TYR A 92 11.84 -3.33 -2.56
C TYR A 92 10.65 -3.88 -1.76
N SER A 93 10.88 -4.83 -0.87
CA SER A 93 9.90 -5.29 0.12
C SER A 93 10.63 -5.71 1.39
N LEU A 94 10.00 -5.47 2.53
CA LEU A 94 10.45 -5.89 3.84
C LEU A 94 9.22 -6.38 4.61
N ASN A 95 9.29 -7.60 5.15
CA ASN A 95 8.32 -8.09 6.13
C ASN A 95 9.03 -8.57 7.38
N HIS A 96 8.52 -8.16 8.54
CA HIS A 96 8.95 -8.74 9.81
C HIS A 96 8.18 -10.05 10.04
N LEU A 97 8.89 -11.08 10.46
CA LEU A 97 8.34 -12.41 10.68
C LEU A 97 8.46 -12.82 12.15
N LYS A 98 7.60 -13.74 12.56
CA LYS A 98 7.66 -14.37 13.89
C LYS A 98 9.06 -14.90 14.19
N GLY A 99 9.51 -14.71 15.43
CA GLY A 99 10.86 -15.10 15.86
C GLY A 99 11.95 -14.09 15.52
N GLY A 100 11.58 -12.91 15.00
CA GLY A 100 12.51 -11.82 14.73
C GLY A 100 13.28 -11.99 13.41
N PHE A 101 12.73 -12.73 12.45
CA PHE A 101 13.30 -12.84 11.12
C PHE A 101 12.78 -11.73 10.20
N PHE A 102 13.52 -11.45 9.14
CA PHE A 102 13.13 -10.50 8.10
C PHE A 102 13.03 -11.22 6.77
N PHE A 103 11.88 -11.13 6.12
CA PHE A 103 11.80 -11.39 4.68
C PHE A 103 12.19 -10.11 3.95
N ILE A 104 13.17 -10.21 3.07
CA ILE A 104 13.71 -9.09 2.29
C ILE A 104 13.63 -9.45 0.82
N LYS A 105 13.03 -8.57 0.03
CA LYS A 105 13.10 -8.58 -1.43
C LYS A 105 13.97 -7.44 -1.92
N SER A 106 14.93 -7.76 -2.78
CA SER A 106 15.68 -6.83 -3.62
C SER A 106 15.38 -7.07 -5.10
N TYR A 107 16.09 -6.42 -6.02
CA TYR A 107 15.78 -6.46 -7.46
C TYR A 107 15.61 -7.86 -8.06
N ASN A 108 16.48 -8.82 -7.75
CA ASN A 108 16.45 -10.16 -8.32
C ASN A 108 16.62 -11.28 -7.27
N LYS A 109 16.42 -10.95 -5.99
CA LYS A 109 16.64 -11.87 -4.87
C LYS A 109 15.59 -11.60 -3.82
N SER A 110 15.02 -12.66 -3.27
CA SER A 110 14.27 -12.59 -2.03
C SER A 110 14.65 -13.73 -1.10
N ALA A 111 14.68 -13.45 0.20
CA ALA A 111 15.15 -14.38 1.20
C ALA A 111 14.71 -13.98 2.62
N ILE A 112 14.78 -14.95 3.51
CA ILE A 112 14.58 -14.80 4.95
C ILE A 112 15.95 -14.70 5.62
N PHE A 113 16.13 -13.70 6.49
CA PHE A 113 17.33 -13.43 7.25
C PHE A 113 17.03 -13.32 8.74
N ASP A 114 18.02 -13.59 9.59
CA ASP A 114 17.94 -13.27 11.01
C ASP A 114 18.39 -11.82 11.30
N LYS A 115 18.29 -11.40 12.58
CA LYS A 115 18.70 -10.06 13.03
C LYS A 115 20.21 -9.81 12.94
N ASN A 116 21.03 -10.84 12.74
CA ASN A 116 22.48 -10.72 12.55
C ASN A 116 22.85 -10.63 11.06
N GLY A 117 21.86 -10.58 10.16
CA GLY A 117 22.09 -10.54 8.72
C GLY A 117 22.46 -11.90 8.12
N VAL A 118 22.29 -13.00 8.87
CA VAL A 118 22.58 -14.34 8.35
C VAL A 118 21.40 -14.84 7.52
N LEU A 119 21.70 -15.32 6.31
CA LEU A 119 20.72 -15.93 5.43
C LEU A 119 20.18 -17.23 6.05
N VAL A 120 18.87 -17.29 6.25
CA VAL A 120 18.16 -18.48 6.74
C VAL A 120 17.63 -19.31 5.58
N LYS A 121 16.96 -18.66 4.61
CA LYS A 121 16.34 -19.36 3.48
C LYS A 121 16.19 -18.45 2.27
N ARG A 122 16.61 -18.93 1.09
CA ARG A 122 16.36 -18.24 -0.19
C ARG A 122 15.00 -18.62 -0.76
N VAL A 123 14.39 -17.67 -1.45
CA VAL A 123 13.23 -17.87 -2.30
C VAL A 123 13.72 -17.99 -3.74
N ASP A 124 13.34 -19.07 -4.42
CA ASP A 124 13.76 -19.35 -5.80
C ASP A 124 12.53 -19.39 -6.72
N TRP A 125 12.09 -18.20 -7.16
CA TRP A 125 11.00 -18.10 -8.12
C TRP A 125 11.38 -18.69 -9.47
N VAL A 126 12.57 -18.34 -9.97
CA VAL A 126 13.00 -18.67 -11.32
C VAL A 126 13.02 -20.18 -11.55
N ASN A 127 13.50 -20.97 -10.59
CA ASN A 127 13.57 -22.43 -10.70
C ASN A 127 12.41 -23.16 -10.01
N SER A 128 11.36 -22.43 -9.59
CA SER A 128 10.14 -23.07 -9.08
C SER A 128 9.40 -23.81 -10.19
N ILE A 129 8.67 -24.86 -9.81
CA ILE A 129 8.01 -25.79 -10.73
C ILE A 129 6.50 -25.65 -10.63
N ASP A 130 5.84 -25.46 -11.78
CA ASP A 130 4.38 -25.39 -11.83
C ASP A 130 3.71 -26.77 -11.75
N SER A 131 2.38 -26.79 -11.77
CA SER A 131 1.59 -28.03 -11.64
C SER A 131 1.77 -29.02 -12.79
N ILE A 132 2.33 -28.60 -13.93
CA ILE A 132 2.61 -29.46 -15.09
C ILE A 132 4.10 -29.81 -15.23
N GLY A 133 4.93 -29.41 -14.26
CA GLY A 133 6.35 -29.73 -14.22
C GLY A 133 7.25 -28.74 -14.98
N SER A 134 6.73 -27.58 -15.41
CA SER A 134 7.51 -26.58 -16.13
C SER A 134 8.20 -25.61 -15.16
N ILE A 135 9.40 -25.16 -15.54
CA ILE A 135 10.13 -24.12 -14.83
C ILE A 135 9.42 -22.79 -15.03
N TYR A 136 9.17 -22.07 -13.94
CA TYR A 136 8.49 -20.79 -13.95
C TYR A 136 9.25 -19.70 -14.72
N GLY A 137 10.55 -19.58 -14.49
CA GLY A 137 11.45 -18.73 -15.27
C GLY A 137 11.27 -17.21 -15.08
N GLN A 138 10.47 -16.78 -14.09
CA GLN A 138 10.16 -15.37 -13.83
C GLN A 138 10.39 -15.01 -12.37
N GLN A 139 10.42 -13.70 -12.08
CA GLN A 139 10.46 -13.14 -10.74
C GLN A 139 9.34 -12.10 -10.66
N PRO A 140 8.39 -12.20 -9.71
CA PRO A 140 7.34 -11.19 -9.53
C PRO A 140 7.93 -9.80 -9.26
N GLU A 141 7.20 -8.72 -9.57
CA GLU A 141 7.62 -7.34 -9.27
C GLU A 141 7.49 -7.00 -7.78
N ASN A 142 6.41 -7.45 -7.13
CA ASN A 142 6.17 -7.25 -5.70
C ASN A 142 6.07 -8.61 -5.01
N GLU A 143 6.59 -8.73 -3.78
CA GLU A 143 6.43 -9.95 -2.98
C GLU A 143 6.15 -9.60 -1.52
N ILE A 144 5.35 -10.46 -0.89
CA ILE A 144 5.18 -10.50 0.56
C ILE A 144 5.33 -11.94 1.04
N LEU A 145 5.78 -12.09 2.27
CA LEU A 145 5.76 -13.36 2.99
C LEU A 145 4.82 -13.24 4.18
N ILE A 146 3.82 -14.13 4.25
CA ILE A 146 2.94 -14.24 5.41
C ILE A 146 3.50 -15.34 6.30
N SER A 147 3.72 -15.04 7.57
CA SER A 147 4.23 -16.01 8.55
C SER A 147 3.22 -17.17 8.73
N SER A 148 3.44 -18.28 8.02
CA SER A 148 2.67 -19.53 8.15
C SER A 148 3.60 -20.73 8.25
N SER A 149 3.07 -21.89 8.68
CA SER A 149 3.85 -23.13 8.80
C SER A 149 4.48 -23.58 7.48
N ASP A 150 3.85 -23.24 6.37
CA ASP A 150 4.17 -23.77 5.05
C ASP A 150 5.04 -22.80 4.23
N LEU A 151 5.44 -21.67 4.83
CA LEU A 151 6.27 -20.61 4.23
C LEU A 151 5.90 -20.32 2.77
N LYS A 152 4.70 -19.76 2.58
CA LYS A 152 4.25 -19.31 1.27
C LYS A 152 4.71 -17.87 1.00
N VAL A 153 5.21 -17.65 -0.21
CA VAL A 153 5.51 -16.30 -0.72
C VAL A 153 4.49 -15.95 -1.78
N PHE A 154 3.95 -14.75 -1.68
CA PHE A 154 2.95 -14.24 -2.60
C PHE A 154 3.59 -13.17 -3.47
N GLY A 155 3.34 -13.22 -4.77
CA GLY A 155 3.91 -12.31 -5.75
C GLY A 155 2.86 -11.69 -6.65
N LEU A 156 3.04 -10.42 -7.01
CA LEU A 156 2.36 -9.79 -8.14
C LEU A 156 3.33 -9.62 -9.29
N ASP A 157 2.94 -10.13 -10.46
CA ASP A 157 3.68 -9.99 -11.71
C ASP A 157 2.84 -9.24 -12.75
N PHE A 158 3.48 -8.36 -13.51
CA PHE A 158 2.81 -7.49 -14.48
C PHE A 158 3.29 -7.84 -15.88
N ASP A 159 2.38 -8.34 -16.70
CA ASP A 159 2.62 -8.56 -18.12
C ASP A 159 2.24 -7.27 -18.87
N ASP A 160 3.16 -6.32 -18.93
CA ASP A 160 2.93 -5.01 -19.55
C ASP A 160 2.56 -5.16 -21.04
N LYS A 161 3.10 -6.18 -21.73
CA LYS A 161 2.82 -6.45 -23.14
C LYS A 161 1.35 -6.84 -23.36
N ASN A 162 0.82 -7.72 -22.52
CA ASN A 162 -0.57 -8.17 -22.63
C ASN A 162 -1.52 -7.39 -21.71
N ARG A 163 -1.00 -6.42 -20.95
CA ARG A 163 -1.71 -5.59 -19.97
C ARG A 163 -2.46 -6.42 -18.94
N LYS A 164 -1.80 -7.45 -18.42
CA LYS A 164 -2.33 -8.39 -17.43
C LYS A 164 -1.57 -8.31 -16.11
N ILE A 165 -2.23 -8.76 -15.06
CA ILE A 165 -1.62 -8.98 -13.75
C ILE A 165 -1.82 -10.42 -13.36
N HIS A 166 -0.74 -11.06 -12.92
CA HIS A 166 -0.78 -12.39 -12.35
C HIS A 166 -0.52 -12.33 -10.85
N PHE A 167 -1.19 -13.21 -10.12
CA PHE A 167 -0.91 -13.50 -8.72
C PHE A 167 -0.26 -14.86 -8.61
N ASP A 168 0.94 -14.87 -8.04
CA ASP A 168 1.79 -16.04 -8.00
C ASP A 168 2.02 -16.46 -6.56
N ILE A 169 1.84 -17.73 -6.28
CA ILE A 169 1.95 -18.30 -4.93
C ILE A 169 3.02 -19.37 -4.98
N LEU A 170 4.12 -19.13 -4.27
CA LEU A 170 5.26 -20.05 -4.21
C LEU A 170 5.31 -20.75 -2.85
N SER A 171 5.47 -22.07 -2.88
CA SER A 171 5.82 -22.88 -1.72
C SER A 171 7.34 -22.96 -1.57
N ILE A 172 7.91 -22.35 -0.53
CA ILE A 172 9.36 -22.44 -0.29
C ILE A 172 9.78 -23.89 0.02
N VAL A 173 8.89 -24.65 0.68
CA VAL A 173 9.14 -26.03 1.08
C VAL A 173 9.13 -26.96 -0.12
N ASP A 174 8.12 -26.84 -0.97
CA ASP A 174 7.92 -27.77 -2.10
C ASP A 174 8.61 -27.31 -3.40
N ASN A 175 9.15 -26.09 -3.42
CA ASN A 175 9.64 -25.41 -4.62
C ASN A 175 8.60 -25.43 -5.76
N SER A 176 7.32 -25.26 -5.40
CA SER A 176 6.19 -25.29 -6.33
C SER A 176 5.56 -23.92 -6.47
N ILE A 177 4.97 -23.66 -7.64
CA ILE A 177 4.30 -22.39 -7.91
C ILE A 177 2.90 -22.58 -8.50
N LYS A 178 1.99 -21.71 -8.09
CA LYS A 178 0.63 -21.59 -8.62
C LYS A 178 0.45 -20.15 -9.11
N ARG A 179 0.24 -19.98 -10.42
CA ARG A 179 -0.08 -18.71 -11.06
C ARG A 179 -1.58 -18.57 -11.28
N LEU A 180 -2.14 -17.42 -10.93
CA LEU A 180 -3.55 -17.06 -11.10
C LEU A 180 -3.67 -15.78 -11.93
N ASP A 181 -4.63 -15.73 -12.85
CA ASP A 181 -4.97 -14.51 -13.60
C ASP A 181 -5.91 -13.67 -12.71
N LEU A 182 -5.44 -12.52 -12.22
CA LEU A 182 -6.22 -11.64 -11.34
C LEU A 182 -7.21 -10.77 -12.11
N ASP A 183 -6.96 -10.53 -13.39
CA ASP A 183 -7.69 -9.56 -14.19
C ASP A 183 -8.31 -10.22 -15.41
N SER A 184 -9.07 -11.30 -15.17
CA SER A 184 -9.79 -12.02 -16.23
C SER A 184 -10.75 -11.12 -17.00
N GLU A 185 -11.22 -10.03 -16.38
CA GLU A 185 -12.10 -9.02 -16.99
C GLU A 185 -11.33 -7.90 -17.73
N LYS A 186 -9.98 -7.92 -17.71
CA LYS A 186 -9.09 -6.95 -18.35
C LYS A 186 -9.33 -5.49 -17.90
N SER A 187 -9.73 -5.32 -16.65
CA SER A 187 -9.99 -4.04 -16.01
C SER A 187 -8.70 -3.22 -15.78
N TYR A 188 -7.59 -3.85 -15.38
CA TYR A 188 -6.31 -3.19 -15.16
C TYR A 188 -5.77 -2.57 -16.45
N GLY A 189 -5.82 -3.33 -17.56
CA GLY A 189 -5.34 -2.86 -18.86
C GLY A 189 -6.06 -1.61 -19.38
N CYS A 190 -7.26 -1.31 -18.85
CA CYS A 190 -8.01 -0.10 -19.16
C CYS A 190 -7.45 1.19 -18.52
N PHE A 191 -6.49 1.05 -17.62
CA PHE A 191 -5.81 2.17 -16.96
C PHE A 191 -4.33 2.27 -17.32
N VAL A 192 -3.82 1.35 -18.14
CA VAL A 192 -2.43 1.38 -18.63
C VAL A 192 -2.33 2.33 -19.82
N LEU A 193 -1.53 3.39 -19.65
CA LEU A 193 -1.14 4.26 -20.74
C LEU A 193 0.21 3.79 -21.30
N GLU A 194 0.32 3.75 -22.62
CA GLU A 194 1.51 3.32 -23.33
C GLU A 194 1.77 4.27 -24.49
N GLY A 195 3.01 4.68 -24.67
CA GLY A 195 3.41 5.54 -25.78
C GLY A 195 4.92 5.46 -26.05
N GLU A 196 5.34 6.21 -27.05
CA GLU A 196 6.74 6.33 -27.43
C GLU A 196 7.04 7.80 -27.73
N ASP A 197 8.19 8.29 -27.27
CA ASP A 197 8.70 9.61 -27.62
C ASP A 197 10.21 9.56 -27.92
N SER A 198 10.86 10.72 -28.03
CA SER A 198 12.31 10.81 -28.27
C SER A 198 13.18 10.15 -27.20
N GLN A 199 12.63 9.86 -26.01
CA GLN A 199 13.32 9.14 -24.92
C GLN A 199 13.02 7.62 -24.95
N GLY A 200 12.26 7.16 -25.93
CA GLY A 200 11.89 5.77 -26.12
C GLY A 200 10.49 5.44 -25.60
N HIS A 201 10.22 4.15 -25.53
CA HIS A 201 8.94 3.59 -25.11
C HIS A 201 8.68 3.79 -23.61
N PHE A 202 7.41 3.92 -23.23
CA PHE A 202 7.02 4.09 -21.84
C PHE A 202 5.64 3.56 -21.51
N PHE A 203 5.48 3.22 -20.23
CA PHE A 203 4.22 2.87 -19.61
C PHE A 203 3.93 3.76 -18.41
N VAL A 204 2.65 4.07 -18.20
CA VAL A 204 2.13 4.64 -16.96
C VAL A 204 1.00 3.72 -16.52
N LYS A 205 1.17 3.09 -15.36
CA LYS A 205 0.25 2.07 -14.83
C LYS A 205 -0.35 2.50 -13.50
N PRO A 206 -1.61 2.13 -13.19
CA PRO A 206 -2.16 2.30 -11.86
C PRO A 206 -1.44 1.40 -10.85
N HIS A 207 -1.60 1.68 -9.56
CA HIS A 207 -1.07 0.77 -8.53
C HIS A 207 -2.03 -0.40 -8.26
N VAL A 208 -1.44 -1.58 -8.22
CA VAL A 208 -2.05 -2.78 -7.61
C VAL A 208 -1.18 -3.18 -6.43
N TYR A 209 -1.78 -3.18 -5.25
CA TYR A 209 -1.11 -3.42 -4.00
C TYR A 209 -1.25 -4.89 -3.61
N LEU A 210 -0.16 -5.44 -3.07
CA LEU A 210 -0.15 -6.71 -2.35
C LEU A 210 0.27 -6.41 -0.91
N SER A 211 -0.58 -6.80 0.03
CA SER A 211 -0.39 -6.52 1.47
C SER A 211 -0.77 -7.75 2.31
N SER A 212 -0.29 -7.82 3.54
CA SER A 212 -0.64 -8.86 4.51
C SER A 212 -1.29 -8.23 5.72
N GLU A 213 -2.52 -8.62 6.03
CA GLU A 213 -3.24 -8.12 7.20
C GLU A 213 -4.06 -9.25 7.82
N ASN A 214 -3.96 -9.45 9.14
CA ASN A 214 -4.71 -10.49 9.86
C ASN A 214 -4.56 -11.90 9.22
N ASN A 215 -3.33 -12.27 8.83
CA ASN A 215 -2.99 -13.52 8.12
C ASN A 215 -3.67 -13.71 6.74
N LEU A 216 -4.14 -12.64 6.11
CA LEU A 216 -4.66 -12.66 4.75
C LEU A 216 -3.68 -11.95 3.80
N ALA A 217 -3.45 -12.55 2.64
CA ALA A 217 -2.91 -11.83 1.51
C ALA A 217 -4.05 -11.03 0.86
N ILE A 218 -3.90 -9.71 0.82
CA ILE A 218 -4.90 -8.78 0.31
C ILE A 218 -4.36 -8.10 -0.94
N ILE A 219 -5.06 -8.32 -2.04
CA ILE A 219 -4.85 -7.61 -3.29
C ILE A 219 -5.88 -6.50 -3.38
N SER A 220 -5.41 -5.29 -3.65
CA SER A 220 -6.26 -4.12 -3.81
C SER A 220 -5.73 -3.23 -4.93
N HIS A 221 -6.59 -2.35 -5.43
CA HIS A 221 -6.28 -1.46 -6.54
C HIS A 221 -6.41 -0.01 -6.10
N ASP A 222 -5.68 0.89 -6.74
CA ASP A 222 -5.97 2.32 -6.58
C ASP A 222 -7.13 2.78 -7.45
N PHE A 223 -7.50 2.06 -8.52
CA PHE A 223 -8.60 2.44 -9.41
C PHE A 223 -9.97 1.85 -9.04
N SER A 224 -10.05 0.90 -8.12
CA SER A 224 -11.33 0.27 -7.72
C SER A 224 -11.35 -0.05 -6.23
N ASN A 225 -12.55 -0.10 -5.67
CA ASN A 225 -12.76 -0.48 -4.29
C ASN A 225 -12.78 -2.01 -4.08
N GLU A 226 -12.50 -2.78 -5.12
CA GLU A 226 -12.37 -4.22 -5.06
C GLU A 226 -11.23 -4.65 -4.13
N LEU A 227 -11.45 -5.74 -3.41
CA LEU A 227 -10.43 -6.48 -2.68
C LEU A 227 -10.52 -7.95 -3.05
N ILE A 228 -9.38 -8.59 -3.25
CA ILE A 228 -9.29 -10.04 -3.47
C ILE A 228 -8.45 -10.62 -2.33
N LEU A 229 -9.03 -11.58 -1.61
CA LEU A 229 -8.46 -12.14 -0.39
C LEU A 229 -8.03 -13.59 -0.60
N TYR A 230 -6.83 -13.89 -0.14
CA TYR A 230 -6.31 -15.25 -0.01
C TYR A 230 -5.86 -15.49 1.42
N ASP A 231 -5.96 -16.72 1.89
CA ASP A 231 -5.44 -17.09 3.20
C ASP A 231 -3.91 -17.29 3.16
N SER A 232 -3.32 -17.55 4.34
CA SER A 232 -1.87 -17.73 4.48
C SER A 232 -1.31 -18.99 3.81
N VAL A 233 -2.16 -19.91 3.32
CA VAL A 233 -1.74 -21.08 2.54
C VAL A 233 -1.95 -20.90 1.03
N GLY A 234 -2.58 -19.80 0.62
CA GLY A 234 -2.78 -19.40 -0.78
C GLY A 234 -4.07 -19.89 -1.41
N GLU A 235 -5.07 -20.20 -0.58
CA GLU A 235 -6.41 -20.49 -1.04
C GLU A 235 -7.27 -19.23 -1.11
N PHE A 236 -8.09 -19.15 -2.15
CA PHE A 236 -8.98 -18.01 -2.36
C PHE A 236 -10.05 -17.99 -1.27
N VAL A 237 -10.21 -16.85 -0.61
CA VAL A 237 -11.21 -16.66 0.45
C VAL A 237 -12.46 -16.02 -0.14
N LYS A 238 -12.34 -14.79 -0.66
CA LYS A 238 -13.44 -14.04 -1.29
C LYS A 238 -12.94 -12.83 -2.07
N LYS A 239 -13.81 -12.35 -2.96
CA LYS A 239 -13.72 -11.05 -3.64
C LYS A 239 -14.78 -10.13 -3.05
N ILE A 240 -14.37 -8.93 -2.65
CA ILE A 240 -15.23 -7.94 -1.98
C ILE A 240 -15.39 -6.73 -2.87
N ASN A 241 -16.62 -6.23 -2.92
CA ASN A 241 -16.97 -4.91 -3.41
C ASN A 241 -17.94 -4.29 -2.39
N TYR A 242 -17.98 -2.98 -2.29
CA TYR A 242 -18.92 -2.27 -1.41
C TYR A 242 -19.46 -1.02 -2.08
N GLU A 243 -20.57 -0.50 -1.57
CA GLU A 243 -21.09 0.80 -1.98
C GLU A 243 -20.62 1.85 -0.98
N SER A 244 -19.91 2.86 -1.48
CA SER A 244 -19.51 4.01 -0.66
C SER A 244 -20.53 5.14 -0.80
N ARG A 245 -20.76 5.85 0.30
CA ARG A 245 -21.56 7.08 0.36
C ARG A 245 -20.79 8.29 -0.17
N PHE A 246 -19.46 8.24 -0.16
CA PHE A 246 -18.59 9.37 -0.54
C PHE A 246 -18.01 9.24 -1.94
N THR A 247 -17.79 8.02 -2.44
CA THR A 247 -17.06 7.79 -3.69
C THR A 247 -17.76 6.77 -4.60
N PRO A 248 -17.56 6.84 -5.93
CA PRO A 248 -17.93 5.73 -6.81
C PRO A 248 -17.09 4.48 -6.49
N SER A 249 -17.55 3.29 -6.92
CA SER A 249 -16.83 2.02 -6.68
C SER A 249 -15.55 1.88 -7.50
N SER A 250 -15.42 2.61 -8.60
CA SER A 250 -14.21 2.63 -9.43
C SER A 250 -14.00 3.96 -10.14
N ALA A 251 -12.74 4.21 -10.50
CA ALA A 251 -12.37 5.24 -11.45
C ALA A 251 -12.87 4.84 -12.86
N LYS A 252 -13.20 5.84 -13.65
CA LYS A 252 -13.49 5.69 -15.07
C LYS A 252 -12.20 5.36 -15.81
N SER A 253 -12.31 4.35 -16.68
CA SER A 253 -11.28 3.94 -17.62
C SER A 253 -10.70 5.11 -18.41
N ILE A 254 -9.39 5.05 -18.64
CA ILE A 254 -8.64 5.96 -19.51
C ILE A 254 -8.17 5.26 -20.80
N ASN A 255 -8.76 4.10 -21.11
CA ASN A 255 -8.44 3.29 -22.29
C ASN A 255 -8.88 3.97 -23.61
N GLY A 256 -8.33 3.49 -24.73
CA GLY A 256 -8.68 3.94 -26.08
C GLY A 256 -8.03 5.28 -26.49
N LYS A 257 -7.13 5.81 -25.65
CA LYS A 257 -6.34 7.01 -25.94
C LYS A 257 -5.06 6.63 -26.66
N THR A 258 -4.83 7.20 -27.84
CA THR A 258 -3.51 7.17 -28.47
C THR A 258 -2.61 8.18 -27.77
N ILE A 259 -1.61 7.69 -27.04
CA ILE A 259 -0.68 8.54 -26.29
C ILE A 259 0.48 8.94 -27.21
N THR A 260 0.63 10.23 -27.44
CA THR A 260 1.59 10.78 -28.42
C THR A 260 2.85 11.34 -27.78
N SER A 261 2.87 11.53 -26.46
CA SER A 261 4.01 12.02 -25.69
C SER A 261 3.85 11.73 -24.20
N ARG A 262 4.94 11.83 -23.42
CA ARG A 262 4.88 11.77 -21.95
C ARG A 262 4.06 12.91 -21.33
N GLU A 263 4.03 14.07 -21.97
CA GLU A 263 3.19 15.20 -21.50
C GLU A 263 1.70 14.86 -21.66
N HIS A 264 1.32 14.26 -22.79
CA HIS A 264 -0.06 13.78 -22.99
C HIS A 264 -0.40 12.68 -21.99
N ALA A 265 0.51 11.71 -21.77
CA ALA A 265 0.35 10.69 -20.74
C ALA A 265 0.15 11.30 -19.35
N GLY A 266 0.90 12.34 -19.00
CA GLY A 266 0.76 13.06 -17.75
C GLY A 266 -0.61 13.73 -17.57
N LYS A 267 -1.23 14.24 -18.65
CA LYS A 267 -2.58 14.82 -18.59
C LYS A 267 -3.66 13.76 -18.40
N GLU A 268 -3.58 12.64 -19.13
CA GLU A 268 -4.53 11.53 -18.98
C GLU A 268 -4.37 10.85 -17.61
N PHE A 269 -3.13 10.73 -17.12
CA PHE A 269 -2.86 10.19 -15.78
C PHE A 269 -3.29 11.14 -14.67
N GLN A 270 -3.10 12.46 -14.84
CA GLN A 270 -3.68 13.45 -13.93
C GLN A 270 -5.20 13.28 -13.84
N TYR A 271 -5.90 13.18 -14.97
CA TYR A 271 -7.35 12.93 -14.98
C TYR A 271 -7.72 11.64 -14.24
N PHE A 272 -6.91 10.58 -14.35
CA PHE A 272 -7.08 9.38 -13.54
C PHE A 272 -6.90 9.64 -12.04
N LEU A 273 -5.84 10.35 -11.63
CA LEU A 273 -5.54 10.65 -10.22
C LEU A 273 -6.52 11.65 -9.59
N GLU A 274 -7.24 12.44 -10.39
CA GLU A 274 -8.31 13.34 -9.96
C GLU A 274 -9.63 12.61 -9.66
N GLN A 275 -9.74 11.34 -10.05
CA GLN A 275 -10.85 10.49 -9.65
C GLN A 275 -10.60 9.91 -8.25
N VAL A 276 -11.50 9.04 -7.79
CA VAL A 276 -11.27 8.33 -6.53
C VAL A 276 -10.07 7.40 -6.66
N ARG A 277 -9.21 7.42 -5.65
CA ARG A 277 -8.18 6.42 -5.44
C ARG A 277 -8.40 5.65 -4.15
N PHE A 278 -8.18 4.34 -4.18
CA PHE A 278 -8.27 3.48 -3.02
C PHE A 278 -6.89 2.97 -2.58
N TYR A 279 -6.76 2.59 -1.31
CA TYR A 279 -5.52 2.07 -0.74
C TYR A 279 -5.77 0.73 -0.02
N PRO A 280 -4.73 -0.01 0.39
CA PRO A 280 -4.90 -1.28 1.10
C PRO A 280 -5.64 -1.11 2.44
N PRO A 281 -6.57 -1.99 2.82
CA PRO A 281 -7.10 -1.98 4.19
C PRO A 281 -5.99 -2.37 5.18
N VAL A 282 -6.08 -1.92 6.44
CA VAL A 282 -5.23 -2.37 7.55
C VAL A 282 -6.11 -2.91 8.68
N TRP A 283 -5.60 -3.90 9.41
CA TRP A 283 -6.33 -4.56 10.49
C TRP A 283 -6.14 -3.83 11.83
N ASP A 284 -7.25 -3.48 12.48
CA ASP A 284 -7.27 -3.01 13.86
C ASP A 284 -7.49 -4.22 14.79
N ASN A 285 -6.41 -4.71 15.37
CA ASN A 285 -6.45 -5.90 16.21
C ASN A 285 -7.16 -5.69 17.56
N VAL A 286 -7.32 -4.44 18.01
CA VAL A 286 -8.00 -4.09 19.26
C VAL A 286 -9.50 -4.06 19.05
N LYS A 287 -9.98 -3.34 18.02
CA LYS A 287 -11.41 -3.19 17.73
C LYS A 287 -11.95 -4.19 16.72
N LYS A 288 -11.11 -5.11 16.23
CA LYS A 288 -11.45 -6.23 15.33
C LYS A 288 -12.17 -5.78 14.05
N ARG A 289 -11.57 -4.82 13.36
CA ARG A 289 -12.14 -4.14 12.19
C ARG A 289 -11.05 -3.80 11.18
N TYR A 290 -11.43 -3.61 9.93
CA TYR A 290 -10.51 -3.07 8.92
C TYR A 290 -10.74 -1.59 8.69
N LEU A 291 -9.64 -0.86 8.47
CA LEU A 291 -9.62 0.56 8.17
C LEU A 291 -9.01 0.76 6.79
N ARG A 292 -9.70 1.46 5.89
CA ARG A 292 -9.22 1.69 4.52
C ARG A 292 -9.34 3.14 4.12
N LEU A 293 -8.26 3.72 3.62
CA LEU A 293 -8.30 5.05 3.03
C LEU A 293 -8.75 5.02 1.58
N SER A 294 -9.52 6.03 1.21
CA SER A 294 -9.67 6.47 -0.17
C SER A 294 -9.48 7.98 -0.25
N LYS A 295 -9.15 8.49 -1.44
CA LYS A 295 -8.97 9.93 -1.63
C LYS A 295 -9.39 10.41 -3.00
N ILE A 296 -9.70 11.68 -3.09
CA ILE A 296 -9.85 12.43 -4.33
C ILE A 296 -8.87 13.60 -4.28
N THR A 297 -8.07 13.74 -5.34
CA THR A 297 -7.05 14.80 -5.44
C THR A 297 -7.51 15.83 -6.46
N VAL A 298 -7.25 17.10 -6.21
CA VAL A 298 -7.42 18.18 -7.19
C VAL A 298 -6.04 18.79 -7.39
N PHE A 299 -5.58 18.83 -8.64
CA PHE A 299 -4.31 19.43 -9.00
C PHE A 299 -4.50 20.91 -9.37
N SER A 300 -3.43 21.70 -9.24
CA SER A 300 -3.37 23.07 -9.73
C SER A 300 -3.21 23.11 -11.25
N ASP A 301 -3.48 24.26 -11.84
CA ASP A 301 -3.09 24.55 -13.23
C ASP A 301 -1.58 24.74 -13.37
N ASP A 302 -0.91 25.14 -12.27
CA ASP A 302 0.53 25.36 -12.24
C ASP A 302 1.31 24.04 -12.29
N ARG A 303 2.18 23.94 -13.30
CA ARG A 303 3.09 22.80 -13.47
C ARG A 303 4.52 23.30 -13.39
N ILE A 304 5.30 22.77 -12.46
CA ILE A 304 6.74 22.97 -12.44
C ILE A 304 7.34 22.36 -13.71
N ASN A 305 8.19 23.11 -14.40
CA ASN A 305 8.88 22.64 -15.61
C ASN A 305 9.58 21.30 -15.36
N GLY A 306 9.26 20.31 -16.19
CA GLY A 306 9.80 18.95 -16.08
C GLY A 306 9.02 18.01 -15.15
N SER A 307 8.02 18.49 -14.41
CA SER A 307 7.18 17.62 -13.59
C SER A 307 6.17 16.83 -14.43
N PHE A 308 6.01 15.55 -14.09
CA PHE A 308 5.04 14.66 -14.73
C PHE A 308 3.59 15.04 -14.38
N LEU A 309 3.36 15.52 -13.15
CA LEU A 309 2.07 15.96 -12.62
C LEU A 309 2.17 17.42 -12.11
N PRO A 310 1.07 18.20 -12.12
CA PRO A 310 1.04 19.52 -11.48
C PRO A 310 1.13 19.40 -9.95
N GLU A 311 1.18 20.54 -9.26
CA GLU A 311 1.10 20.55 -7.80
C GLU A 311 -0.30 20.13 -7.31
N VAL A 312 -0.37 19.56 -6.12
CA VAL A 312 -1.64 19.19 -5.49
C VAL A 312 -2.23 20.43 -4.82
N LEU A 313 -3.40 20.87 -5.28
CA LEU A 313 -4.14 21.99 -4.69
C LEU A 313 -4.95 21.55 -3.47
N LYS A 314 -5.59 20.39 -3.56
CA LYS A 314 -6.47 19.87 -2.49
C LYS A 314 -6.53 18.35 -2.51
N THR A 315 -6.54 17.75 -1.32
CA THR A 315 -6.85 16.33 -1.12
C THR A 315 -8.09 16.22 -0.24
N SER A 316 -9.05 15.41 -0.67
CA SER A 316 -10.19 15.00 0.16
C SER A 316 -10.00 13.55 0.53
N VAL A 317 -9.87 13.25 1.83
CA VAL A 317 -9.60 11.90 2.33
C VAL A 317 -10.85 11.34 3.00
N PHE A 318 -11.14 10.09 2.70
CA PHE A 318 -12.23 9.33 3.29
C PHE A 318 -11.67 8.07 3.95
N LEU A 319 -12.31 7.66 5.04
CA LEU A 319 -11.99 6.45 5.77
C LEU A 319 -13.22 5.55 5.78
N SER A 320 -13.08 4.35 5.23
CA SER A 320 -14.08 3.30 5.31
C SER A 320 -13.69 2.33 6.43
N VAL A 321 -14.66 2.01 7.30
CA VAL A 321 -14.50 1.09 8.42
C VAL A 321 -15.33 -0.15 8.18
N PHE A 322 -14.70 -1.32 8.22
CA PHE A 322 -15.34 -2.60 7.97
C PHE A 322 -15.25 -3.53 9.18
N ASP A 323 -16.20 -4.44 9.35
CA ASP A 323 -16.05 -5.54 10.30
C ASP A 323 -14.98 -6.55 9.82
N SER A 324 -14.76 -7.61 10.60
CA SER A 324 -13.82 -8.69 10.24
C SER A 324 -14.19 -9.43 8.95
N ASP A 325 -15.44 -9.34 8.51
CA ASP A 325 -15.95 -9.94 7.28
C ASP A 325 -15.95 -8.97 6.09
N PHE A 326 -15.32 -7.81 6.24
CA PHE A 326 -15.28 -6.74 5.24
C PHE A 326 -16.67 -6.19 4.88
N THR A 327 -17.65 -6.31 5.78
CA THR A 327 -18.91 -5.57 5.68
C THR A 327 -18.67 -4.13 6.09
N LEU A 328 -19.05 -3.18 5.25
CA LEU A 328 -18.90 -1.76 5.56
C LEU A 328 -19.82 -1.38 6.74
N ILE A 329 -19.22 -0.91 7.84
CA ILE A 329 -19.94 -0.47 9.04
C ILE A 329 -20.33 1.01 8.88
N TYR A 330 -19.34 1.86 8.60
CA TYR A 330 -19.54 3.28 8.34
C TYR A 330 -18.36 3.89 7.59
N GLU A 331 -18.54 5.12 7.14
CA GLU A 331 -17.52 5.91 6.45
C GLU A 331 -17.45 7.30 7.05
N LEU A 332 -16.25 7.90 7.01
CA LEU A 332 -16.00 9.24 7.50
C LEU A 332 -15.22 10.03 6.44
N ALA A 333 -15.58 11.29 6.23
CA ALA A 333 -14.65 12.24 5.64
C ALA A 333 -13.73 12.77 6.74
N ILE A 334 -12.45 12.95 6.43
CA ILE A 334 -11.46 13.52 7.37
C ILE A 334 -10.92 14.83 6.78
N PRO A 335 -11.67 15.95 6.91
CA PRO A 335 -11.21 17.25 6.44
C PRO A 335 -9.88 17.64 7.07
N GLY A 336 -8.98 18.22 6.26
CA GLY A 336 -7.68 18.69 6.70
C GLY A 336 -6.58 17.64 6.73
N LEU A 337 -6.91 16.34 6.63
CA LEU A 337 -5.91 15.30 6.44
C LEU A 337 -5.35 15.38 5.02
N ASN A 338 -4.07 15.70 4.91
CA ASN A 338 -3.37 15.76 3.63
C ASN A 338 -2.56 14.48 3.38
N TYR A 339 -3.20 13.45 2.82
CA TYR A 339 -2.54 12.19 2.51
C TYR A 339 -2.08 12.14 1.05
N ASN A 340 -0.79 12.42 0.82
CA ASN A 340 -0.23 12.45 -0.54
C ASN A 340 0.24 11.09 -1.05
N PHE A 341 0.75 10.21 -0.18
CA PHE A 341 1.00 8.76 -0.32
C PHE A 341 1.95 8.37 0.83
N GLY A 342 1.70 7.30 1.58
CA GLY A 342 2.52 6.97 2.75
C GLY A 342 2.10 5.67 3.44
N LYS A 343 2.93 5.18 4.37
CA LYS A 343 2.53 4.05 5.21
C LYS A 343 1.44 4.50 6.19
N TYR A 344 0.46 3.65 6.40
CA TYR A 344 -0.42 3.73 7.54
C TYR A 344 -0.66 2.32 8.10
N PHE A 345 -1.10 2.26 9.34
CA PHE A 345 -1.38 1.02 10.07
C PHE A 345 -2.34 1.29 11.23
N SER A 346 -2.82 0.25 11.89
CA SER A 346 -3.53 0.39 13.16
C SER A 346 -2.61 0.01 14.32
N LYS A 347 -2.70 0.74 15.43
CA LYS A 347 -2.06 0.42 16.71
C LYS A 347 -2.91 0.97 17.85
N ASP A 348 -3.09 0.18 18.91
CA ASP A 348 -3.86 0.54 20.11
C ASP A 348 -5.31 0.99 19.80
N GLY A 349 -5.93 0.44 18.76
CA GLY A 349 -7.29 0.82 18.32
C GLY A 349 -7.36 2.19 17.62
N LYS A 350 -6.21 2.76 17.26
CA LYS A 350 -6.06 4.04 16.56
C LYS A 350 -5.42 3.83 15.21
N PHE A 351 -5.71 4.73 14.28
CA PHE A 351 -5.19 4.71 12.93
C PHE A 351 -3.98 5.66 12.82
N TRP A 352 -2.82 5.10 12.50
CA TRP A 352 -1.55 5.82 12.43
C TRP A 352 -1.17 6.05 10.97
N ILE A 353 -0.94 7.30 10.59
CA ILE A 353 -0.63 7.70 9.21
C ILE A 353 0.72 8.40 9.23
N TYR A 354 1.68 7.89 8.46
CA TYR A 354 3.00 8.51 8.34
C TYR A 354 2.91 9.99 7.95
N GLN A 355 3.70 10.81 8.64
CA GLN A 355 3.91 12.22 8.35
C GLN A 355 5.38 12.56 8.53
N ASN A 356 5.99 13.15 7.50
CA ASN A 356 7.30 13.75 7.61
C ASN A 356 7.16 15.15 8.22
N PHE A 357 7.85 15.42 9.34
CA PHE A 357 7.87 16.71 10.01
C PHE A 357 9.25 17.38 9.87
N SER A 358 9.58 17.83 8.67
CA SER A 358 10.88 18.45 8.37
C SER A 358 12.06 17.51 8.64
N ASP A 359 12.01 16.33 8.00
CA ASP A 359 12.96 15.22 8.10
C ASP A 359 12.90 14.42 9.42
N ASP A 360 12.01 14.81 10.34
CA ASP A 360 11.64 13.96 11.47
C ASP A 360 10.55 12.96 11.08
N LEU A 361 10.71 11.71 11.51
CA LEU A 361 9.66 10.71 11.43
C LEU A 361 8.55 11.05 12.42
N GLY A 362 7.31 11.06 11.96
CA GLY A 362 6.16 11.14 12.83
C GLY A 362 4.91 10.55 12.21
N PHE A 363 3.82 10.66 12.97
CA PHE A 363 2.53 10.10 12.58
C PHE A 363 1.40 11.04 12.97
N VAL A 364 0.41 11.16 12.09
CA VAL A 364 -0.93 11.61 12.45
C VAL A 364 -1.66 10.41 13.02
N ILE A 365 -2.21 10.56 14.22
CA ILE A 365 -2.98 9.52 14.90
C ILE A 365 -4.45 9.90 14.87
N ILE A 366 -5.29 9.01 14.39
CA ILE A 366 -6.74 9.20 14.33
C ILE A 366 -7.40 8.16 15.24
N GLU A 367 -8.04 8.65 16.29
CA GLU A 367 -8.87 7.85 17.17
C GLU A 367 -10.33 7.97 16.75
N ILE A 368 -10.89 6.87 16.25
CA ILE A 368 -12.29 6.84 15.82
C ILE A 368 -13.14 6.46 17.02
N LYS A 369 -14.04 7.36 17.41
CA LYS A 369 -14.96 7.16 18.53
C LYS A 369 -16.00 6.13 18.12
N ASP A 370 -16.32 5.22 19.03
CA ASP A 370 -17.33 4.21 18.73
C ASP A 370 -18.70 4.89 18.66
N LEU A 371 -19.39 4.70 17.54
CA LEU A 371 -20.73 5.20 17.33
C LEU A 371 -21.68 4.20 17.98
N ASN A 372 -22.21 4.57 19.15
CA ASN A 372 -23.24 3.79 19.85
C ASN A 372 -24.55 3.73 19.07
#